data_AF-A0A952UFH1-F1
#
_entry.id   AF-A0A952UFH1-F1
#
_cell.length_a   1.000
_cell.length_b   1.000
_cell.length_c   1.000
_cell.angle_alpha   90.00
_cell.angle_beta   90.00
_cell.angle_gamma   90.00
#
_symmetry.space_group_name_H-M   'P 1'
#
loop_
_entity.id
_entity.type
_entity.pdbx_description
1 polymer ?
#
loop_
_entity_poly.entity_id
_entity_poly.type
_entity_poly.pdbx_seq_one_letter_code
_entity_poly.pdbx_strand_id
1 'polypeptide(L)'
;MRRTRLWGTAVATFVVLALPFIGGGGPGLITLARADSIPAVPTSSVIRLTTADLASGTVDRRRAAAAAGDSCPSFVPGFPTDAVGDTTSPLGVGGTAQDDLVTFAIAFNEIRVANCLEPIPWRNFTWDSCMEQRLFWMAEDPSTDPASAWGHMGSVRSDGVPSVGCDGNLAGGPANTGATVALKWWNSEKHRISLYRPDANSSGACIGFAMSHGGIPNESPDFTRAAARWYDC
;
A
#
# COMPACT_ATOMS: atom_id res chain seq x y z
N MET A 1 31.21 -43.20 -42.51
CA MET A 1 29.90 -43.27 -43.19
C MET A 1 29.00 -42.17 -42.63
N ARG A 2 28.58 -41.24 -43.49
CA ARG A 2 27.65 -40.13 -43.19
C ARG A 2 26.24 -40.67 -42.92
N ARG A 3 25.54 -40.15 -41.90
CA ARG A 3 24.10 -39.84 -41.97
C ARG A 3 23.75 -38.65 -41.07
N THR A 4 23.57 -37.51 -41.71
CA THR A 4 22.91 -36.29 -41.22
C THR A 4 21.42 -36.54 -40.98
N ARG A 5 20.85 -35.94 -39.92
CA ARG A 5 19.40 -35.74 -39.77
C ARG A 5 19.11 -34.25 -39.65
N LEU A 6 18.19 -33.80 -40.49
CA LEU A 6 17.70 -32.42 -40.58
C LEU A 6 16.41 -32.25 -39.74
N TRP A 7 16.36 -31.12 -39.01
CA TRP A 7 15.30 -30.09 -38.92
C TRP A 7 13.95 -30.38 -38.23
N GLY A 8 13.49 -29.34 -37.51
CA GLY A 8 12.11 -29.17 -37.06
C GLY A 8 11.93 -27.98 -36.11
N THR A 9 12.08 -26.74 -36.59
CA THR A 9 11.67 -25.52 -35.87
C THR A 9 10.16 -25.36 -35.94
N ALA A 10 9.47 -25.36 -34.79
CA ALA A 10 8.05 -25.05 -34.69
C ALA A 10 7.86 -23.54 -34.48
N VAL A 11 7.18 -22.88 -35.43
CA VAL A 11 6.67 -21.52 -35.30
C VAL A 11 5.20 -21.61 -34.90
N ALA A 12 4.86 -21.11 -33.71
CA ALA A 12 3.49 -21.03 -33.24
C ALA A 12 2.84 -19.73 -33.76
N THR A 13 1.80 -19.89 -34.59
CA THR A 13 0.98 -18.83 -35.16
C THR A 13 0.00 -18.30 -34.10
N PHE A 14 0.04 -17.00 -33.79
CA PHE A 14 -1.04 -16.32 -33.06
C PHE A 14 -2.12 -15.87 -34.05
N VAL A 15 -3.32 -16.42 -33.88
CA VAL A 15 -4.55 -15.97 -34.55
C VAL A 15 -5.16 -14.85 -33.71
N VAL A 16 -5.17 -13.63 -34.26
CA VAL A 16 -5.93 -12.51 -33.69
C VAL A 16 -7.36 -12.59 -34.23
N LEU A 17 -8.32 -12.91 -33.36
CA LEU A 17 -9.74 -12.76 -33.63
C LEU A 17 -10.10 -11.27 -33.59
N ALA A 18 -10.36 -10.68 -34.75
CA ALA A 18 -11.06 -9.41 -34.88
C ALA A 18 -12.57 -9.69 -34.95
N LEU A 19 -13.35 -9.14 -34.01
CA LEU A 19 -14.80 -9.04 -34.12
C LEU A 19 -15.20 -7.72 -34.78
N PRO A 20 -16.34 -7.68 -35.50
CA PRO A 20 -16.67 -6.58 -36.41
C PRO A 20 -17.49 -5.49 -35.71
N PHE A 21 -17.06 -4.24 -35.84
CA PHE A 21 -17.97 -3.10 -35.71
C PHE A 21 -18.14 -2.42 -37.06
N ILE A 22 -19.41 -2.51 -37.48
CA ILE A 22 -20.15 -1.88 -38.57
C ILE A 22 -19.86 -0.37 -38.68
N GLY A 23 -19.78 0.14 -39.91
CA GLY A 23 -20.22 1.51 -40.23
C GLY A 23 -19.19 2.51 -40.75
N GLY A 24 -18.43 2.17 -41.79
CA GLY A 24 -17.64 3.15 -42.55
C GLY A 24 -18.48 3.91 -43.58
N GLY A 25 -19.14 5.00 -43.17
CA GLY A 25 -19.63 6.05 -44.07
C GLY A 25 -18.59 7.16 -44.15
N GLY A 26 -17.91 7.31 -45.29
CA GLY A 26 -16.96 8.41 -45.51
C GLY A 26 -17.67 9.74 -45.74
N PRO A 27 -17.08 10.90 -45.39
CA PRO A 27 -17.62 12.19 -45.79
C PRO A 27 -17.03 12.65 -47.13
N GLY A 28 -17.94 13.04 -48.03
CA GLY A 28 -17.63 13.74 -49.28
C GLY A 28 -17.21 15.20 -49.03
N LEU A 29 -16.41 15.69 -49.96
CA LEU A 29 -15.95 17.07 -50.06
C LEU A 29 -17.13 17.98 -50.46
N ILE A 30 -17.63 18.79 -49.51
CA ILE A 30 -18.05 20.21 -49.63
C ILE A 30 -19.07 20.58 -48.53
N THR A 31 -18.59 20.97 -47.36
CA THR A 31 -19.28 21.88 -46.42
C THR A 31 -18.22 22.46 -45.50
N LEU A 32 -18.02 23.78 -45.56
CA LEU A 32 -17.20 24.50 -44.59
C LEU A 32 -17.95 24.52 -43.26
N ALA A 33 -17.68 23.55 -42.38
CA ALA A 33 -18.06 23.63 -40.98
C ALA A 33 -17.09 24.60 -40.28
N ARG A 34 -17.60 25.75 -39.88
CA ARG A 34 -16.89 26.70 -39.03
C ARG A 34 -16.77 26.08 -37.64
N ALA A 35 -15.54 25.80 -37.21
CA ALA A 35 -15.27 25.39 -35.83
C ALA A 35 -15.35 26.62 -34.92
N ASP A 36 -16.49 26.82 -34.26
CA ASP A 36 -16.53 27.65 -33.06
C ASP A 36 -15.81 26.87 -31.95
N SER A 37 -14.59 27.32 -31.66
CA SER A 37 -13.79 26.84 -30.54
C SER A 37 -14.37 27.42 -29.26
N ILE A 38 -15.39 26.75 -28.71
CA ILE A 38 -15.70 26.90 -27.28
C ILE A 38 -14.58 26.16 -26.54
N PRO A 39 -13.76 26.84 -25.72
CA PRO A 39 -12.84 26.13 -24.85
C PRO A 39 -13.67 25.22 -23.96
N ALA A 40 -13.48 23.91 -24.10
CA ALA A 40 -13.99 22.96 -23.12
C ALA A 40 -13.35 23.32 -21.78
N VAL A 41 -14.14 23.93 -20.89
CA VAL A 41 -13.75 24.10 -19.49
C VAL A 41 -13.49 22.70 -18.96
N PRO A 42 -12.29 22.37 -18.46
CA PRO A 42 -12.07 21.08 -17.83
C PRO A 42 -13.06 20.98 -16.66
N THR A 43 -14.07 20.13 -16.79
CA THR A 43 -14.96 19.79 -15.69
C THR A 43 -14.09 19.18 -14.62
N SER A 44 -13.87 19.94 -13.55
CA SER A 44 -13.15 19.53 -12.36
C SER A 44 -13.63 18.14 -11.96
N SER A 45 -12.74 17.15 -12.02
CA SER A 45 -13.01 15.81 -11.52
C SER A 45 -13.28 15.95 -10.03
N VAL A 46 -14.56 15.93 -9.64
CA VAL A 46 -14.94 15.95 -8.23
C VAL A 46 -14.41 14.66 -7.62
N ILE A 47 -13.27 14.74 -6.93
CA ILE A 47 -12.72 13.62 -6.16
C ILE A 47 -13.79 13.21 -5.16
N ARG A 48 -14.36 12.01 -5.34
CA ARG A 48 -15.31 11.45 -4.37
C ARG A 48 -14.55 11.08 -3.11
N LEU A 49 -14.85 11.76 -2.02
CA LEU A 49 -14.35 11.42 -0.69
C LEU A 49 -14.98 10.12 -0.21
N THR A 50 -14.16 9.25 0.36
CA THR A 50 -14.61 8.03 1.04
C THR A 50 -15.20 8.36 2.42
N THR A 51 -15.88 7.39 3.04
CA THR A 51 -16.35 7.52 4.43
C THR A 51 -15.20 7.81 5.40
N ALA A 52 -14.03 7.19 5.17
CA ALA A 52 -12.83 7.41 5.98
C ALA A 52 -12.30 8.85 5.83
N ASP A 53 -12.30 9.37 4.60
CA ASP A 53 -11.87 10.74 4.32
C ASP A 53 -12.75 11.77 5.04
N LEU A 54 -14.07 11.60 4.96
CA LEU A 54 -15.03 12.45 5.67
C LEU A 54 -14.84 12.36 7.19
N ALA A 55 -14.78 11.13 7.73
CA ALA A 55 -14.60 10.89 9.15
C ALA A 55 -13.25 11.38 9.69
N SER A 56 -12.26 11.58 8.81
CA SER A 56 -10.95 12.13 9.19
C SER A 56 -10.92 13.67 9.24
N GLY A 57 -11.97 14.38 8.83
CA GLY A 57 -11.99 15.85 8.79
C GLY A 57 -11.44 16.48 7.49
N THR A 58 -11.33 15.72 6.39
CA THR A 58 -10.74 16.21 5.13
C THR A 58 -11.44 17.43 4.54
N VAL A 59 -12.77 17.49 4.65
CA VAL A 59 -13.54 18.65 4.16
C VAL A 59 -13.15 19.92 4.90
N ASP A 60 -12.98 19.85 6.22
CA ASP A 60 -12.65 21.01 7.03
C ASP A 60 -11.21 21.45 6.82
N ARG A 61 -10.25 20.52 6.67
CA ARG A 61 -8.88 20.85 6.26
C ARG A 61 -8.83 21.54 4.90
N ARG A 62 -9.57 21.04 3.91
CA ARG A 62 -9.67 21.67 2.57
C ARG A 62 -10.23 23.09 2.66
N ARG A 63 -11.27 23.29 3.46
CA ARG A 63 -11.88 24.61 3.68
C ARG A 63 -10.93 25.56 4.40
N ALA A 64 -10.22 25.08 5.42
CA ALA A 64 -9.25 25.87 6.17
C ALA A 64 -8.10 26.33 5.27
N ALA A 65 -7.52 25.44 4.45
CA ALA A 65 -6.49 25.80 3.47
C ALA A 65 -7.02 26.87 2.50
N ALA A 66 -8.20 26.65 1.89
CA ALA A 66 -8.78 27.62 0.97
C ALA A 66 -9.08 28.99 1.63
N ALA A 67 -9.54 29.00 2.89
CA ALA A 67 -9.78 30.22 3.65
C ALA A 67 -8.48 30.98 4.00
N ALA A 68 -7.37 30.27 4.13
CA ALA A 68 -6.03 30.86 4.28
C ALA A 68 -5.43 31.35 2.95
N GLY A 69 -6.09 31.07 1.81
CA GLY A 69 -5.56 31.35 0.47
C GLY A 69 -4.54 30.31 -0.04
N ASP A 70 -4.42 29.19 0.67
CA ASP A 70 -3.50 28.09 0.37
C ASP A 70 -4.20 26.93 -0.37
N SER A 71 -3.40 26.06 -0.97
CA SER A 71 -3.84 24.75 -1.47
C SER A 71 -3.40 23.64 -0.53
N CYS A 72 -4.09 22.50 -0.58
CA CYS A 72 -3.60 21.29 0.08
C CYS A 72 -2.20 20.89 -0.43
N PRO A 73 -1.39 20.20 0.38
CA PRO A 73 -0.10 19.67 -0.04
C PRO A 73 -0.24 18.80 -1.30
N SER A 74 0.73 18.90 -2.19
CA SER A 74 0.83 18.04 -3.37
C SER A 74 1.73 16.84 -3.09
N PHE A 75 1.46 15.72 -3.75
CA PHE A 75 2.35 14.57 -3.71
C PHE A 75 3.66 14.92 -4.43
N VAL A 76 4.79 14.70 -3.76
CA VAL A 76 6.12 14.80 -4.35
C VAL A 76 6.70 13.40 -4.41
N PRO A 77 6.93 12.82 -5.61
CA PRO A 77 7.50 11.48 -5.75
C PRO A 77 8.82 11.31 -5.00
N GLY A 78 9.03 10.12 -4.43
CA GLY A 78 10.24 9.75 -3.73
C GLY A 78 10.10 8.35 -3.14
N PHE A 79 11.10 7.95 -2.35
CA PHE A 79 11.17 6.63 -1.73
C PHE A 79 11.91 6.71 -0.39
N PRO A 80 11.56 5.84 0.58
CA PRO A 80 12.31 5.71 1.83
C PRO A 80 13.80 5.52 1.58
N THR A 81 14.64 6.16 2.39
CA THR A 81 16.09 6.01 2.33
C THR A 81 16.61 4.92 3.27
N ASP A 82 15.76 4.44 4.17
CA ASP A 82 16.11 3.39 5.12
C ASP A 82 16.14 2.02 4.42
N ALA A 83 17.11 1.21 4.81
CA ALA A 83 17.28 -0.15 4.30
C ALA A 83 16.60 -1.13 5.26
N VAL A 84 15.75 -2.00 4.72
CA VAL A 84 15.19 -3.10 5.51
C VAL A 84 16.28 -4.10 5.87
N GLY A 85 16.03 -4.91 6.90
CA GLY A 85 16.95 -5.98 7.30
C GLY A 85 16.97 -7.17 6.34
N ASP A 86 15.92 -7.35 5.50
CA ASP A 86 15.69 -8.53 4.66
C ASP A 86 15.95 -9.84 5.43
N THR A 87 15.39 -9.93 6.65
CA THR A 87 15.67 -11.02 7.57
C THR A 87 14.77 -12.24 7.33
N THR A 88 15.17 -13.38 7.90
CA THR A 88 14.30 -14.56 8.04
C THR A 88 14.37 -15.00 9.49
N SER A 89 13.22 -15.32 10.08
CA SER A 89 13.14 -15.75 11.47
C SER A 89 13.83 -17.12 11.67
N PRO A 90 14.18 -17.49 12.93
CA PRO A 90 14.79 -18.79 13.21
C PRO A 90 13.98 -20.00 12.73
N LEU A 91 12.64 -19.89 12.66
CA LEU A 91 11.76 -20.95 12.16
C LEU A 91 11.36 -20.79 10.68
N GLY A 92 11.98 -19.85 9.95
CA GLY A 92 11.85 -19.73 8.50
C GLY A 92 10.76 -18.75 8.02
N VAL A 93 10.22 -17.88 8.87
CA VAL A 93 9.26 -16.84 8.46
C VAL A 93 10.01 -15.71 7.76
N GLY A 94 9.57 -15.29 6.58
CA GLY A 94 10.19 -14.18 5.85
C GLY A 94 9.91 -12.83 6.52
N GLY A 95 10.93 -11.98 6.65
CA GLY A 95 10.82 -10.62 7.20
C GLY A 95 10.43 -9.56 6.17
N THR A 96 10.56 -8.30 6.57
CA THR A 96 10.15 -7.15 5.75
C THR A 96 11.04 -7.07 4.52
N ALA A 97 10.44 -7.08 3.32
CA ALA A 97 11.16 -6.81 2.09
C ALA A 97 11.21 -5.31 1.80
N GLN A 98 12.22 -4.87 1.04
CA GLN A 98 12.36 -3.44 0.71
C GLN A 98 11.13 -2.89 -0.03
N ASP A 99 10.54 -3.69 -0.92
CA ASP A 99 9.33 -3.33 -1.67
C ASP A 99 8.11 -3.13 -0.74
N ASP A 100 8.03 -3.83 0.40
CA ASP A 100 6.96 -3.63 1.37
C ASP A 100 7.03 -2.22 1.97
N LEU A 101 8.23 -1.81 2.41
CA LEU A 101 8.46 -0.48 2.99
C LEU A 101 8.22 0.63 1.96
N VAL A 102 8.72 0.45 0.73
CA VAL A 102 8.55 1.43 -0.35
C VAL A 102 7.08 1.60 -0.71
N THR A 103 6.36 0.50 -0.96
CA THR A 103 4.95 0.56 -1.35
C THR A 103 4.06 1.07 -0.21
N PHE A 104 4.39 0.74 1.04
CA PHE A 104 3.73 1.32 2.22
C PHE A 104 3.91 2.83 2.28
N ALA A 105 5.16 3.33 2.20
CA ALA A 105 5.45 4.75 2.35
C ALA A 105 4.81 5.60 1.25
N ILE A 106 4.82 5.11 0.00
CA ILE A 106 4.15 5.77 -1.13
C ILE A 106 2.65 5.88 -0.85
N ALA A 107 1.98 4.75 -0.59
CA ALA A 107 0.54 4.74 -0.36
C ALA A 107 0.13 5.58 0.88
N PHE A 108 0.95 5.54 1.94
CA PHE A 108 0.73 6.34 3.15
C PHE A 108 0.73 7.84 2.83
N ASN A 109 1.75 8.32 2.11
CA ASN A 109 1.84 9.72 1.75
C ASN A 109 0.80 10.14 0.71
N GLU A 110 0.44 9.28 -0.25
CA GLU A 110 -0.67 9.52 -1.18
C GLU A 110 -2.00 9.71 -0.44
N ILE A 111 -2.28 8.85 0.54
CA ILE A 111 -3.47 8.96 1.40
C ILE A 111 -3.44 10.28 2.19
N ARG A 112 -2.30 10.67 2.75
CA ARG A 112 -2.15 11.92 3.51
C ARG A 112 -2.46 13.14 2.64
N VAL A 113 -1.80 13.28 1.49
CA VAL A 113 -2.00 14.45 0.62
C VAL A 113 -3.39 14.48 0.01
N ALA A 114 -3.97 13.32 -0.36
CA ALA A 114 -5.36 13.24 -0.80
C ALA A 114 -6.35 13.78 0.26
N ASN A 115 -5.98 13.66 1.54
CA ASN A 115 -6.75 14.10 2.69
C ASN A 115 -6.29 15.44 3.27
N CYS A 116 -5.47 16.19 2.53
CA CYS A 116 -4.94 17.50 2.90
C CYS A 116 -4.15 17.49 4.21
N LEU A 117 -3.42 16.40 4.44
CA LEU A 117 -2.44 16.27 5.50
C LEU A 117 -1.03 16.46 4.91
N GLU A 118 -0.15 17.09 5.67
CA GLU A 118 1.26 17.19 5.30
C GLU A 118 1.89 15.80 5.14
N PRO A 119 2.61 15.52 4.05
CA PRO A 119 3.29 14.23 3.87
C PRO A 119 4.41 14.06 4.91
N ILE A 120 4.73 12.82 5.24
CA ILE A 120 5.91 12.49 6.04
C ILE A 120 7.15 12.56 5.14
N PRO A 121 8.25 13.20 5.57
CA PRO A 121 9.50 13.18 4.81
C PRO A 121 9.95 11.75 4.49
N TRP A 122 10.41 11.51 3.27
CA TRP A 122 10.79 10.15 2.83
C TRP A 122 11.82 9.47 3.74
N ARG A 123 12.78 10.24 4.28
CA ARG A 123 13.80 9.74 5.23
C ARG A 123 13.24 9.31 6.60
N ASN A 124 11.99 9.67 6.91
CA ASN A 124 11.35 9.42 8.20
C ASN A 124 10.47 8.15 8.16
N PHE A 125 10.43 7.43 7.03
CA PHE A 125 9.91 6.07 6.99
C PHE A 125 11.06 5.10 7.27
N THR A 126 10.91 4.32 8.32
CA THR A 126 11.96 3.44 8.83
C THR A 126 11.46 2.01 8.96
N TRP A 127 12.30 1.04 8.62
CA TRP A 127 12.09 -0.33 9.02
C TRP A 127 12.19 -0.45 10.54
N ASP A 128 11.23 -1.13 11.16
CA ASP A 128 11.18 -1.29 12.61
C ASP A 128 11.41 -2.75 13.00
N SER A 129 12.66 -3.07 13.32
CA SER A 129 13.08 -4.42 13.73
C SER A 129 12.39 -4.91 15.02
N CYS A 130 11.96 -4.00 15.90
CA CYS A 130 11.25 -4.38 17.12
C CYS A 130 9.82 -4.84 16.80
N MET A 131 9.13 -4.15 15.88
CA MET A 131 7.83 -4.62 15.39
C MET A 131 7.97 -5.89 14.54
N GLU A 132 9.02 -6.02 13.73
CA GLU A 132 9.28 -7.26 12.98
C GLU A 132 9.46 -8.47 13.91
N GLN A 133 10.20 -8.31 15.00
CA GLN A 133 10.33 -9.37 16.01
C GLN A 133 8.98 -9.79 16.60
N ARG A 134 8.05 -8.84 16.79
CA ARG A 134 6.69 -9.13 17.25
C ARG A 134 5.89 -9.91 16.21
N LEU A 135 6.04 -9.56 14.92
CA LEU A 135 5.39 -10.25 13.81
C LEU A 135 5.90 -11.68 13.65
N PHE A 136 7.21 -11.90 13.74
CA PHE A 136 7.80 -13.24 13.78
C PHE A 136 7.28 -14.04 14.95
N TRP A 137 7.25 -13.47 16.14
CA TRP A 137 6.70 -14.16 17.31
C TRP A 137 5.26 -14.64 17.08
N MET A 138 4.41 -13.83 16.44
CA MET A 138 3.04 -14.23 16.09
C MET A 138 3.00 -15.30 14.99
N ALA A 139 3.80 -15.14 13.94
CA ALA A 139 3.86 -16.07 12.79
C ALA A 139 4.49 -17.42 13.12
N GLU A 140 5.26 -17.47 14.20
CA GLU A 140 5.92 -18.68 14.69
C GLU A 140 5.06 -19.47 15.69
N ASP A 141 3.81 -19.08 15.94
CA ASP A 141 2.90 -19.84 16.79
C ASP A 141 2.59 -21.20 16.14
N PRO A 142 2.76 -22.35 16.83
CA PRO A 142 2.57 -23.66 16.21
C PRO A 142 1.10 -24.06 16.04
N SER A 143 0.14 -23.20 16.40
CA SER A 143 -1.29 -23.46 16.21
C SER A 143 -1.67 -23.41 14.74
N THR A 144 -2.60 -24.27 14.33
CA THR A 144 -3.24 -24.18 13.00
C THR A 144 -4.38 -23.16 12.96
N ASP A 145 -4.74 -22.56 14.11
CA ASP A 145 -5.73 -21.48 14.18
C ASP A 145 -5.06 -20.15 13.80
N PRO A 146 -5.45 -19.50 12.67
CA PRO A 146 -4.84 -18.25 12.23
C PRO A 146 -5.11 -17.06 13.18
N ALA A 147 -6.04 -17.20 14.13
CA ALA A 147 -6.28 -16.21 15.18
C ALA A 147 -5.42 -16.44 16.44
N SER A 148 -4.70 -17.56 16.52
CA SER A 148 -3.82 -17.85 17.65
C SER A 148 -2.60 -16.92 17.65
N ALA A 149 -2.16 -16.51 18.85
CA ALA A 149 -1.15 -15.46 19.09
C ALA A 149 -1.45 -14.07 18.48
N TRP A 150 -2.44 -13.94 17.59
CA TRP A 150 -2.79 -12.72 16.89
C TRP A 150 -3.28 -11.64 17.86
N GLY A 151 -2.59 -10.51 17.88
CA GLY A 151 -3.04 -9.32 18.58
C GLY A 151 -1.94 -8.46 19.17
N HIS A 152 -2.38 -7.40 19.81
CA HIS A 152 -1.54 -6.45 20.55
C HIS A 152 -0.78 -7.12 21.70
N MET A 153 0.17 -6.39 22.29
CA MET A 153 0.93 -6.84 23.45
C MET A 153 -0.01 -7.35 24.55
N GLY A 154 0.28 -8.54 25.06
CA GLY A 154 -0.59 -9.28 25.99
C GLY A 154 -1.31 -10.47 25.37
N SER A 155 -1.32 -10.61 24.03
CA SER A 155 -1.66 -11.89 23.42
C SER A 155 -0.64 -12.97 23.81
N VAL A 156 -1.08 -14.24 23.77
CA VAL A 156 -0.29 -15.40 24.22
C VAL A 156 -0.21 -16.40 23.07
N ARG A 157 0.97 -16.97 22.87
CA ARG A 157 1.16 -18.11 21.96
C ARG A 157 0.63 -19.40 22.56
N SER A 158 0.17 -20.29 21.69
CA SER A 158 -0.33 -21.62 22.05
C SER A 158 0.70 -22.50 22.77
N ASP A 159 1.99 -22.27 22.51
CA ASP A 159 3.11 -22.98 23.15
C ASP A 159 3.67 -22.29 24.41
N GLY A 160 3.08 -21.17 24.82
CA GLY A 160 3.47 -20.43 26.02
C GLY A 160 4.79 -19.65 25.89
N VAL A 161 5.39 -19.55 24.70
CA VAL A 161 6.58 -18.71 24.49
C VAL A 161 6.23 -17.24 24.82
N PRO A 162 6.98 -16.57 25.71
CA PRO A 162 6.68 -15.19 26.12
C PRO A 162 6.68 -14.19 24.97
N SER A 163 5.77 -13.22 25.03
CA SER A 163 5.66 -12.11 24.07
C SER A 163 6.96 -11.31 23.97
N VAL A 164 7.42 -11.03 22.74
CA VAL A 164 8.58 -10.19 22.42
C VAL A 164 8.24 -9.14 21.36
N GLY A 165 9.14 -8.17 21.16
CA GLY A 165 9.01 -7.10 20.18
C GLY A 165 8.16 -5.90 20.64
N CYS A 166 7.78 -5.07 19.68
CA CYS A 166 7.04 -3.81 19.88
C CYS A 166 5.63 -3.88 19.29
N ASP A 167 4.71 -3.10 19.87
CA ASP A 167 3.34 -2.98 19.40
C ASP A 167 3.17 -1.88 18.33
N GLY A 168 2.06 -1.93 17.63
CA GLY A 168 1.66 -0.96 16.62
C GLY A 168 0.25 -1.26 16.09
N ASN A 169 -0.12 -0.58 15.02
CA ASN A 169 -1.29 -0.98 14.24
C ASN A 169 -1.00 -2.30 13.54
N LEU A 170 -1.86 -3.29 13.71
CA LEU A 170 -1.69 -4.62 13.13
C LEU A 170 -2.65 -4.82 11.95
N ALA A 171 -2.19 -5.50 10.91
CA ALA A 171 -3.02 -5.99 9.82
C ALA A 171 -2.50 -7.34 9.36
N GLY A 172 -3.40 -8.30 9.15
CA GLY A 172 -3.07 -9.65 8.73
C GLY A 172 -3.96 -10.12 7.58
N GLY A 173 -3.52 -11.14 6.86
CA GLY A 173 -4.32 -11.79 5.83
C GLY A 173 -3.58 -12.04 4.51
N PRO A 174 -4.23 -12.76 3.58
CA PRO A 174 -3.66 -13.06 2.27
C PRO A 174 -3.59 -11.82 1.38
N ALA A 175 -2.62 -11.83 0.46
CA ALA A 175 -2.45 -10.84 -0.61
C ALA A 175 -2.31 -9.39 -0.14
N ASN A 176 -1.84 -9.21 1.10
CA ASN A 176 -1.52 -7.91 1.66
C ASN A 176 -0.13 -7.46 1.19
N THR A 177 -0.07 -6.28 0.59
CA THR A 177 1.16 -5.52 0.36
C THR A 177 1.24 -4.32 1.30
N GLY A 178 2.40 -3.66 1.38
CA GLY A 178 2.58 -2.39 2.09
C GLY A 178 1.50 -1.36 1.75
N ALA A 179 1.18 -1.21 0.47
CA ALA A 179 0.12 -0.31 0.02
C ALA A 179 -1.28 -0.70 0.51
N THR A 180 -1.61 -1.99 0.47
CA THR A 180 -2.94 -2.44 0.92
C THR A 180 -3.15 -2.28 2.42
N VAL A 181 -2.11 -2.49 3.24
CA VAL A 181 -2.23 -2.34 4.70
C VAL A 181 -2.30 -0.86 5.10
N ALA A 182 -1.61 0.02 4.37
CA ALA A 182 -1.76 1.47 4.52
C ALA A 182 -3.22 1.91 4.35
N LEU A 183 -3.89 1.43 3.28
CA LEU A 183 -5.29 1.72 3.02
C LEU A 183 -6.24 1.09 4.06
N LYS A 184 -5.98 -0.16 4.49
CA LYS A 184 -6.76 -0.82 5.56
C LYS A 184 -6.73 0.00 6.86
N TRP A 185 -5.56 0.49 7.27
CA TRP A 185 -5.43 1.32 8.46
C TRP A 185 -6.08 2.69 8.30
N TRP A 186 -6.00 3.31 7.12
CA TRP A 186 -6.75 4.54 6.86
C TRP A 186 -8.26 4.33 7.00
N ASN A 187 -8.79 3.22 6.48
CA ASN A 187 -10.22 2.92 6.51
C ASN A 187 -10.75 2.48 7.88
N SER A 188 -9.88 2.21 8.84
CA SER A 188 -10.26 1.84 10.21
C SER A 188 -10.02 3.00 11.17
N GLU A 189 -11.08 3.51 11.80
CA GLU A 189 -11.02 4.72 12.63
C GLU A 189 -9.91 4.69 13.69
N LYS A 190 -9.85 3.63 14.51
CA LYS A 190 -8.83 3.52 15.57
C LYS A 190 -7.41 3.51 15.02
N HIS A 191 -7.18 2.79 13.92
CA HIS A 191 -5.89 2.70 13.27
C HIS A 191 -5.50 4.03 12.58
N ARG A 192 -6.47 4.70 11.96
CA ARG A 192 -6.28 6.02 11.35
C ARG A 192 -5.89 7.06 12.40
N ILE A 193 -6.59 7.09 13.53
CA ILE A 193 -6.29 8.02 14.63
C ILE A 193 -4.89 7.77 15.19
N SER A 194 -4.50 6.52 15.44
CA SER A 194 -3.21 6.20 16.05
C SER A 194 -2.01 6.44 15.11
N LEU A 195 -2.15 6.11 13.82
CA LEU A 195 -1.05 6.06 12.86
C LEU A 195 -1.03 7.25 11.90
N TYR A 196 -2.16 7.67 11.35
CA TYR A 196 -2.19 8.83 10.45
C TYR A 196 -2.33 10.15 11.20
N ARG A 197 -2.87 10.11 12.43
CA ARG A 197 -3.02 11.26 13.32
C ARG A 197 -3.49 12.51 12.57
N PRO A 198 -4.70 12.49 11.96
CA PRO A 198 -5.16 13.56 11.07
C PRO A 198 -5.29 14.95 11.74
N ASP A 199 -5.30 14.99 13.07
CA ASP A 199 -5.40 16.21 13.87
C ASP A 199 -4.07 16.62 14.51
N ALA A 200 -2.97 15.90 14.24
CA ALA A 200 -1.65 16.18 14.80
C ALA A 200 -0.73 16.89 13.81
N ASN A 201 0.23 17.65 14.34
CA ASN A 201 1.36 18.16 13.58
C ASN A 201 2.31 16.99 13.21
N SER A 202 2.71 16.90 11.95
CA SER A 202 3.66 15.88 11.46
C SER A 202 5.12 16.32 11.49
N SER A 203 5.43 17.52 11.98
CA SER A 203 6.80 17.97 12.21
C SER A 203 7.46 17.06 13.25
N GLY A 204 8.61 16.48 12.93
CA GLY A 204 9.30 15.50 13.78
C GLY A 204 8.71 14.09 13.76
N ALA A 205 7.70 13.82 12.92
CA ALA A 205 7.10 12.50 12.86
C ALA A 205 7.95 11.49 12.07
N CYS A 206 8.13 10.31 12.65
CA CYS A 206 8.63 9.12 11.99
C CYS A 206 7.59 8.01 11.96
N ILE A 207 7.63 7.21 10.90
CA ILE A 207 6.73 6.07 10.70
C ILE A 207 7.57 4.81 10.67
N GLY A 208 7.40 3.97 11.68
CA GLY A 208 7.97 2.63 11.73
C GLY A 208 7.07 1.69 10.96
N PHE A 209 7.65 0.77 10.20
CA PHE A 209 6.92 -0.26 9.47
C PHE A 209 7.68 -1.60 9.51
N ALA A 210 6.92 -2.68 9.62
CA ALA A 210 7.42 -4.04 9.47
C ALA A 210 6.34 -4.93 8.83
N MET A 211 6.78 -5.96 8.12
CA MET A 211 5.93 -6.99 7.54
C MET A 211 6.61 -8.36 7.66
N SER A 212 5.84 -9.40 7.91
CA SER A 212 6.30 -10.79 7.84
C SER A 212 5.48 -11.58 6.83
N HIS A 213 6.08 -12.56 6.17
CA HIS A 213 5.50 -13.35 5.10
C HIS A 213 5.47 -14.83 5.47
N GLY A 214 4.29 -15.44 5.37
CA GLY A 214 4.01 -16.78 5.85
C GLY A 214 3.93 -16.90 7.37
N GLY A 215 4.07 -18.14 7.82
CA GLY A 215 3.99 -18.56 9.20
C GLY A 215 3.93 -20.07 9.31
N ILE A 216 4.19 -20.58 10.50
CA ILE A 216 4.14 -22.01 10.79
C ILE A 216 2.79 -22.35 11.45
N PRO A 217 2.34 -23.61 11.43
CA PRO A 217 2.97 -24.75 10.74
C PRO A 217 2.74 -24.78 9.21
N ASN A 218 1.80 -24.02 8.67
CA ASN A 218 1.33 -24.23 7.30
C ASN A 218 0.70 -22.99 6.63
N GLU A 219 1.07 -21.78 7.05
CA GLU A 219 0.57 -20.58 6.39
C GLU A 219 1.29 -20.34 5.05
N SER A 220 0.51 -19.95 4.04
CA SER A 220 1.05 -19.61 2.72
C SER A 220 2.02 -18.42 2.83
N PRO A 221 3.12 -18.38 2.07
CA PRO A 221 3.94 -17.18 1.91
C PRO A 221 3.15 -15.92 1.51
N ASP A 222 2.00 -16.08 0.84
CA ASP A 222 1.11 -14.97 0.46
C ASP A 222 0.31 -14.40 1.65
N PHE A 223 0.30 -15.08 2.80
CA PHE A 223 -0.27 -14.55 4.03
C PHE A 223 0.76 -13.65 4.68
N THR A 224 0.42 -12.38 4.87
CA THR A 224 1.33 -11.44 5.54
C THR A 224 0.72 -10.90 6.81
N ARG A 225 1.61 -10.58 7.75
CA ARG A 225 1.30 -9.79 8.94
C ARG A 225 2.09 -8.49 8.84
N ALA A 226 1.45 -7.37 9.10
CA ALA A 226 2.07 -6.06 9.03
C ALA A 226 1.85 -5.31 10.33
N ALA A 227 2.84 -4.49 10.69
CA ALA A 227 2.80 -3.59 11.81
C ALA A 227 3.29 -2.20 11.40
N ALA A 228 2.62 -1.15 11.88
CA ALA A 228 3.10 0.22 11.70
C ALA A 228 2.83 1.06 12.95
N ARG A 229 3.73 2.01 13.23
CA ARG A 229 3.54 2.97 14.33
C ARG A 229 4.06 4.35 13.98
N TRP A 230 3.38 5.36 14.50
CA TRP A 230 3.87 6.72 14.54
C TRP A 230 4.74 6.90 15.80
N TYR A 231 5.89 7.54 15.65
CA TYR A 231 6.74 7.95 16.76
C TYR A 231 7.46 9.26 16.45
N ASP A 232 8.11 9.83 17.45
CA ASP A 232 8.87 11.07 17.28
C ASP A 232 10.33 10.75 16.95
N CYS A 233 10.83 11.42 15.92
CA CYS A 233 12.25 11.62 15.68
C CYS A 233 12.65 13.06 16.06
#